data_AF-W4KFH6-F1
#
_entry.id   AF-W4KFH6-F1
#
_cell.length_a   1.000
_cell.length_b   1.000
_cell.length_c   1.000
_cell.angle_alpha   90.00
_cell.angle_beta   90.00
_cell.angle_gamma   90.00
#
_symmetry.space_group_name_H-M   'P 1'
#
loop_
_entity.id
_entity.type
_entity.pdbx_description
1 polymer ?
#
loop_
_entity_poly.entity_id
_entity_poly.type
_entity_poly.pdbx_seq_one_letter_code
_entity_poly.pdbx_strand_id
1 'polypeptide(L)'
;MAAAALVLHPTIPPDYHRIISPTLQIPSDPTVTIPPFQLRIHCPHCNPLLRSLSTTIISTTFVKPTPPPSRKKGHTKQAKASAPPPLSEPFLQVITHDTVLFPEGGGQPHDVGLLTAENGDIWDVAFVKRHGGIAVHYVKVKEGVDDVPAHLEVGRKVELTLGDEGFKRRLDHMSMHTAQHLLSAVIETRLSLPTLAWSLTTYPSPSYVDLPRPLTADETALVQDTANRFVFEGRRVHIEVEELRAGQQGIDSGEADTGTGSARELGRGLPKDYTGGVHRVVVIDGVDRNPCCGTHLPTLSSLQLFLFPAPASSSSGPARHYFLSGPRLLHYIGTTQLLLARTSSLLSCGAVETPDRVALVLDESKKREKRVEDVERELGDALGRHLADEMLEWQRNRHGDVEWTKYVGRTDDASSALSFLQSIASAFVAHLPPATGSASHHYALLLTSSPSSQTSASTTVVMLIGSEDKRVKEIGDELKKQFKTLKGGGRGVRWSGKSVGVWLEEREGKIAALALAQPSPGP
;
A
#
# COMPACT_ATOMS: atom_id res chain seq x y z
N MET A 1 2.60 0.92 -39.12
CA MET A 1 2.16 2.32 -39.01
C MET A 1 1.03 2.36 -37.98
N ALA A 2 1.37 2.33 -36.68
CA ALA A 2 0.36 2.56 -35.65
C ALA A 2 0.01 4.05 -35.71
N ALA A 3 -1.22 4.37 -36.09
CA ALA A 3 -1.75 5.71 -35.89
C ALA A 3 -1.71 5.97 -34.39
N ALA A 4 -0.70 6.70 -33.92
CA ALA A 4 -0.73 7.32 -32.62
C ALA A 4 -2.01 8.14 -32.61
N ALA A 5 -3.02 7.70 -31.88
CA ALA A 5 -4.19 8.50 -31.63
C ALA A 5 -3.67 9.81 -31.04
N LEU A 6 -3.67 10.87 -31.87
CA LEU A 6 -3.44 12.22 -31.42
C LEU A 6 -4.58 12.51 -30.46
N VAL A 7 -4.37 12.20 -29.18
CA VAL A 7 -5.21 12.73 -28.11
C VAL A 7 -5.07 14.23 -28.26
N LEU A 8 -6.12 14.87 -28.77
CA LEU A 8 -6.18 16.32 -28.89
C LEU A 8 -5.88 16.85 -27.49
N HIS A 9 -4.78 17.60 -27.38
CA HIS A 9 -4.43 18.19 -26.11
C HIS A 9 -5.60 19.09 -25.70
N PRO A 10 -6.01 19.09 -24.42
CA PRO A 10 -7.10 19.94 -23.99
C PRO A 10 -6.80 21.38 -24.42
N THR A 11 -7.77 22.00 -25.08
CA THR A 11 -7.70 23.42 -25.43
C THR A 11 -8.49 24.19 -24.38
N ILE A 12 -8.05 25.40 -24.07
CA ILE A 12 -8.72 26.21 -23.07
C ILE A 12 -9.72 27.13 -23.74
N PRO A 13 -11.01 27.03 -23.35
CA PRO A 13 -12.01 27.98 -23.78
C PRO A 13 -11.65 29.40 -23.32
N PRO A 14 -11.95 30.43 -24.13
CA PRO A 14 -11.69 31.83 -23.76
C PRO A 14 -12.44 32.27 -22.49
N ASP A 15 -13.53 31.57 -22.13
CA ASP A 15 -14.35 31.82 -20.95
C ASP A 15 -13.99 30.94 -19.73
N TYR A 16 -12.88 30.18 -19.79
CA TYR A 16 -12.45 29.30 -18.70
C TYR A 16 -12.22 30.06 -17.38
N HIS A 17 -11.85 31.34 -17.41
CA HIS A 17 -11.73 32.12 -16.19
C HIS A 17 -12.39 33.48 -16.31
N ARG A 18 -13.28 33.76 -15.36
CA ARG A 18 -14.20 34.88 -15.35
C ARG A 18 -13.95 35.71 -14.10
N ILE A 19 -13.54 36.97 -14.28
CA ILE A 19 -13.67 37.94 -13.19
C ILE A 19 -15.11 38.40 -13.17
N ILE A 20 -15.77 38.21 -12.04
CA ILE A 20 -17.15 38.63 -11.82
C ILE A 20 -17.21 39.94 -11.00
N SER A 21 -16.12 40.33 -10.32
CA SER A 21 -16.04 41.63 -9.65
C SER A 21 -15.66 42.78 -10.61
N PRO A 22 -16.48 43.85 -10.72
CA PRO A 22 -16.16 45.01 -11.55
C PRO A 22 -15.03 45.90 -11.00
N THR A 23 -14.69 45.77 -9.71
CA THR A 23 -13.72 46.64 -9.02
C THR A 23 -12.33 46.03 -8.86
N LEU A 24 -12.14 44.75 -9.20
CA LEU A 24 -10.87 44.05 -9.04
C LEU A 24 -9.84 44.50 -10.10
N GLN A 25 -8.82 45.24 -9.65
CA GLN A 25 -7.69 45.66 -10.49
C GLN A 25 -6.46 44.79 -10.25
N ILE A 26 -5.76 44.44 -11.33
CA ILE A 26 -4.51 43.69 -11.27
C ILE A 26 -3.36 44.71 -11.29
N PRO A 27 -2.40 44.65 -10.35
CA PRO A 27 -1.17 45.42 -10.43
C PRO A 27 -0.43 45.13 -11.74
N SER A 28 -0.13 46.19 -12.50
CA SER A 28 0.69 46.12 -13.72
C SER A 28 2.17 46.45 -13.45
N ASP A 29 2.52 46.75 -12.20
CA ASP A 29 3.87 47.15 -11.79
C ASP A 29 4.77 45.90 -11.63
N PRO A 30 5.83 45.75 -12.44
CA PRO A 30 6.71 44.58 -12.41
C PRO A 30 7.54 44.45 -11.12
N THR A 31 7.54 45.47 -10.26
CA THR A 31 8.28 45.47 -8.99
C THR A 31 7.49 44.89 -7.82
N VAL A 32 6.18 44.64 -7.99
CA VAL A 32 5.30 44.09 -6.97
C VAL A 32 4.95 42.65 -7.31
N THR A 33 5.06 41.73 -6.34
CA THR A 33 4.65 40.34 -6.56
C THR A 33 3.15 40.24 -6.70
N ILE A 34 2.72 39.47 -7.68
CA ILE A 34 1.32 39.13 -7.88
C ILE A 34 0.92 38.00 -6.91
N PRO A 35 0.03 38.20 -5.92
CA PRO A 35 -0.42 37.09 -5.11
C PRO A 35 -1.06 35.92 -5.86
N PRO A 36 -0.64 34.67 -5.60
CA PRO A 36 -1.03 33.48 -6.36
C PRO A 36 -2.52 33.13 -6.27
N PHE A 37 -3.28 33.83 -5.42
CA PHE A 37 -4.73 33.64 -5.25
C PHE A 37 -5.53 34.95 -5.30
N GLN A 38 -4.88 36.11 -5.43
CA GLN A 38 -5.55 37.41 -5.42
C GLN A 38 -5.49 38.16 -6.74
N LEU A 39 -4.82 37.60 -7.75
CA LEU A 39 -4.61 38.29 -8.99
C LEU A 39 -4.67 37.33 -10.17
N ARG A 40 -5.27 37.82 -11.25
CA ARG A 40 -5.30 37.16 -12.55
C ARG A 40 -3.88 36.73 -12.96
N ILE A 41 -3.67 35.66 -13.72
CA ILE A 41 -4.13 35.53 -15.11
C ILE A 41 -3.64 36.67 -16.03
N HIS A 42 -2.52 37.30 -15.70
CA HIS A 42 -1.74 38.07 -16.68
C HIS A 42 -0.32 37.51 -16.92
N CYS A 43 -0.15 36.21 -16.76
CA CYS A 43 0.45 35.42 -17.83
C CYS A 43 -0.64 35.27 -18.93
N PRO A 44 -0.38 35.15 -20.24
CA PRO A 44 -1.35 35.38 -21.34
C PRO A 44 -2.65 34.56 -21.44
N HIS A 45 -3.25 34.15 -20.32
CA HIS A 45 -4.63 34.34 -19.87
C HIS A 45 -5.18 33.02 -19.39
N CYS A 46 -5.54 32.91 -18.11
CA CYS A 46 -6.51 31.91 -17.66
C CYS A 46 -6.09 30.45 -17.80
N ASN A 47 -4.85 30.17 -18.18
CA ASN A 47 -4.53 28.92 -18.85
C ASN A 47 -3.80 27.96 -17.91
N PRO A 48 -4.49 26.97 -17.30
CA PRO A 48 -3.83 25.99 -16.43
C PRO A 48 -2.91 25.03 -17.20
N LEU A 49 -2.96 25.04 -18.53
CA LEU A 49 -2.13 24.24 -19.44
C LEU A 49 -0.91 25.00 -19.98
N LEU A 50 -0.70 26.24 -19.54
CA LEU A 50 0.45 27.01 -19.97
C LEU A 50 1.72 26.37 -19.44
N ARG A 51 2.71 26.21 -20.32
CA ARG A 51 3.94 25.48 -20.02
C ARG A 51 5.10 26.38 -19.61
N SER A 52 5.22 27.57 -20.19
CA SER A 52 6.27 28.53 -19.87
C SER A 52 5.77 29.97 -19.79
N LEU A 53 6.50 30.79 -19.03
CA LEU A 53 6.24 32.21 -18.79
C LEU A 53 7.55 32.96 -18.60
N SER A 54 7.72 34.07 -19.33
CA SER A 54 8.79 35.03 -19.10
C SER A 54 8.39 36.05 -18.03
N THR A 55 9.16 36.15 -16.95
CA THR A 55 8.86 36.95 -15.76
C THR A 55 10.12 37.66 -15.24
N THR A 56 9.95 38.57 -14.28
CA THR A 56 11.06 39.33 -13.66
C THR A 56 11.28 38.88 -12.23
N ILE A 57 12.54 38.76 -11.81
CA ILE A 57 12.90 38.47 -10.41
C ILE A 57 12.63 39.69 -9.53
N ILE A 58 11.89 39.48 -8.44
CA ILE A 58 11.61 40.49 -7.41
C ILE A 58 12.52 40.31 -6.20
N SER A 59 12.82 39.07 -5.84
CA SER A 59 13.72 38.77 -4.72
C SER A 59 14.42 37.44 -4.95
N THR A 60 15.71 37.39 -4.63
CA THR A 60 16.48 36.15 -4.59
C THR A 60 17.24 36.10 -3.27
N THR A 61 17.18 34.97 -2.57
CA THR A 61 17.89 34.78 -1.29
C THR A 61 18.50 33.40 -1.22
N PHE A 62 19.79 33.33 -0.87
CA PHE A 62 20.48 32.07 -0.64
C PHE A 62 20.15 31.52 0.76
N VAL A 63 19.66 30.28 0.83
CA VAL A 63 19.25 29.65 2.09
C VAL A 63 20.10 28.42 2.36
N LYS A 64 20.84 28.47 3.48
CA LYS A 64 21.69 27.39 3.95
C LYS A 64 20.86 26.26 4.57
N PRO A 65 21.35 25.00 4.55
CA PRO A 65 20.69 23.87 5.20
C PRO A 65 20.49 24.17 6.69
N THR A 66 19.31 23.83 7.21
CA THR A 66 19.05 23.89 8.65
C THR A 66 19.18 22.48 9.23
N PRO A 67 20.04 22.25 10.24
CA PRO A 67 20.17 20.91 10.82
C PRO A 67 18.82 20.46 11.40
N PRO A 68 18.49 19.15 11.32
CA PRO A 68 17.24 18.65 11.87
C PRO A 68 17.16 18.95 13.37
N PRO A 69 15.99 19.31 13.91
CA PRO A 69 15.85 19.65 15.33
C PRO A 69 16.27 18.45 16.19
N SER A 70 17.16 18.68 17.16
CA SER A 70 17.56 17.67 18.12
C SER A 70 16.33 17.22 18.92
N ARG A 71 15.99 15.93 18.86
CA ARG A 71 14.87 15.33 19.59
C ARG A 71 15.11 15.46 21.11
N LYS A 72 14.59 16.52 21.74
CA LYS A 72 14.35 16.52 23.19
C LYS A 72 13.10 15.69 23.47
N LYS A 73 13.24 14.63 24.26
CA LYS A 73 12.14 13.80 24.77
C LYS A 73 11.25 14.67 25.67
N GLY A 74 10.05 15.03 25.19
CA GLY A 74 9.04 15.73 25.97
C GLY A 74 7.71 15.75 25.22
N HIS A 75 6.69 15.16 25.86
CA HIS A 75 5.27 15.02 25.51
C HIS A 75 4.72 15.58 24.18
N THR A 76 4.04 14.67 23.46
CA THR A 76 3.20 14.87 22.28
C THR A 76 2.10 15.91 22.49
N LYS A 77 2.30 17.11 21.92
CA LYS A 77 1.21 17.96 21.44
C LYS A 77 1.29 18.00 19.91
N GLN A 78 0.16 17.74 19.25
CA GLN A 78 0.01 17.83 17.80
C GLN A 78 0.54 19.17 17.29
N ALA A 79 1.60 19.12 16.48
CA ALA A 79 2.20 20.29 15.86
C ALA A 79 1.29 20.80 14.74
N LYS A 80 0.95 22.09 14.79
CA LYS A 80 0.30 22.83 13.70
C LYS A 80 1.14 22.76 12.42
N ALA A 81 0.47 22.48 11.30
CA ALA A 81 1.03 22.31 9.95
C ALA A 81 1.53 23.62 9.31
N SER A 82 2.55 24.28 9.87
CA SER A 82 3.12 25.51 9.26
C SER A 82 4.65 25.65 9.30
N ALA A 83 5.39 24.72 9.91
CA ALA A 83 6.85 24.76 9.85
C ALA A 83 7.36 24.14 8.55
N PRO A 84 8.28 24.80 7.80
CA PRO A 84 8.93 24.17 6.65
C PRO A 84 9.64 22.87 7.09
N PRO A 85 9.62 21.79 6.29
CA PRO A 85 10.50 20.65 6.51
C PRO A 85 11.95 21.15 6.56
N PRO A 86 12.80 20.57 7.42
CA PRO A 86 14.22 20.92 7.45
C PRO A 86 14.80 20.71 6.04
N LEU A 87 15.47 21.73 5.51
CA LEU A 87 16.16 21.64 4.23
C LEU A 87 17.46 20.86 4.44
N SER A 88 17.56 19.68 3.81
CA SER A 88 18.77 18.84 3.85
C SER A 88 19.93 19.41 3.02
N GLU A 89 19.63 20.30 2.07
CA GLU A 89 20.53 20.85 1.06
C GLU A 89 20.30 22.37 0.91
N PRO A 90 21.29 23.15 0.41
CA PRO A 90 21.12 24.56 0.16
C PRO A 90 20.19 24.83 -1.02
N PHE A 91 19.37 25.89 -0.93
CA PHE A 91 18.45 26.32 -1.98
C PHE A 91 18.53 27.83 -2.20
N LEU A 92 18.29 28.26 -3.44
CA LEU A 92 17.96 29.66 -3.75
C LEU A 92 16.44 29.82 -3.64
N GLN A 93 15.98 30.75 -2.80
CA GLN A 93 14.59 31.20 -2.78
C GLN A 93 14.43 32.33 -3.79
N VAL A 94 13.64 32.09 -4.84
CA VAL A 94 13.38 33.07 -5.90
C VAL A 94 11.91 33.45 -5.87
N ILE A 95 11.63 34.75 -5.80
CA ILE A 95 10.31 35.35 -5.95
C ILE A 95 10.31 36.12 -7.26
N THR A 96 9.32 35.83 -8.10
CA THR A 96 9.13 36.48 -9.40
C THR A 96 7.87 37.35 -9.38
N HIS A 97 7.75 38.25 -10.35
CA HIS A 97 6.56 39.07 -10.55
C HIS A 97 5.32 38.23 -10.81
N ASP A 98 5.45 37.29 -11.74
CA ASP A 98 4.44 36.28 -12.07
C ASP A 98 5.09 34.87 -12.18
N THR A 99 4.29 33.81 -12.07
CA THR A 99 4.77 32.42 -12.15
C THR A 99 3.77 31.48 -12.84
N VAL A 100 4.33 30.56 -13.64
CA VAL A 100 3.58 29.44 -14.21
C VAL A 100 3.55 28.23 -13.26
N LEU A 101 4.38 28.19 -12.22
CA LEU A 101 4.52 27.06 -11.30
C LEU A 101 3.56 27.21 -10.11
N PHE A 102 2.71 26.20 -9.90
CA PHE A 102 1.75 26.22 -8.79
C PHE A 102 2.48 25.96 -7.47
N PRO A 103 2.32 26.83 -6.44
CA PRO A 103 2.93 26.67 -5.13
C PRO A 103 2.29 25.51 -4.38
N GLU A 104 1.26 25.72 -3.60
CA GLU A 104 0.45 24.65 -3.01
C GLU A 104 -0.86 25.31 -2.60
N GLY A 105 -1.95 24.55 -2.57
CA GLY A 105 -3.23 25.15 -2.22
C GLY A 105 -4.42 24.22 -2.39
N GLY A 106 -5.38 24.33 -1.48
CA GLY A 106 -6.62 23.56 -1.51
C GLY A 106 -6.38 22.05 -1.58
N GLY A 107 -5.39 21.52 -0.85
CA GLY A 107 -5.05 20.09 -0.85
C GLY A 107 -4.22 19.61 -2.04
N GLN A 108 -3.97 20.46 -3.05
CA GLN A 108 -3.14 20.12 -4.20
C GLN A 108 -1.64 20.33 -3.94
N PRO A 109 -0.78 19.34 -4.25
CA PRO A 109 0.67 19.49 -4.13
C PRO A 109 1.27 20.47 -5.16
N HIS A 110 2.48 20.92 -4.87
CA HIS A 110 3.24 21.83 -5.72
C HIS A 110 3.65 21.25 -7.06
N ASP A 111 3.88 22.14 -8.01
CA ASP A 111 4.57 21.81 -9.25
C ASP A 111 6.08 21.78 -9.07
N VAL A 112 6.72 21.23 -10.09
CA VAL A 112 8.17 21.23 -10.30
C VAL A 112 8.43 21.77 -11.70
N GLY A 113 9.63 22.29 -11.92
CA GLY A 113 9.96 22.90 -13.20
C GLY A 113 11.39 23.39 -13.27
N LEU A 114 11.63 24.27 -14.23
CA LEU A 114 12.93 24.86 -14.53
C LEU A 114 12.81 26.37 -14.56
N LEU A 115 13.90 27.03 -14.20
CA LEU A 115 14.12 28.47 -14.35
C LEU A 115 15.30 28.66 -15.30
N THR A 116 15.06 29.34 -16.43
CA THR A 116 16.08 29.68 -17.42
C THR A 116 16.39 31.17 -17.31
N ALA A 117 17.65 31.50 -17.03
CA ALA A 117 18.11 32.89 -16.98
C ALA A 117 18.43 33.45 -18.38
N GLU A 118 18.57 34.77 -18.50
CA GLU A 118 18.86 35.47 -19.76
C GLU A 118 20.13 34.97 -20.47
N ASN A 119 21.11 34.48 -19.72
CA ASN A 119 22.35 33.91 -20.26
C ASN A 119 22.19 32.47 -20.78
N GLY A 120 20.99 31.89 -20.70
CA GLY A 120 20.69 30.50 -21.08
C GLY A 120 20.94 29.47 -19.97
N ASP A 121 21.38 29.88 -18.78
CA ASP A 121 21.57 28.95 -17.67
C ASP A 121 20.24 28.41 -17.17
N ILE A 122 20.12 27.08 -17.14
CA ILE A 122 18.94 26.37 -16.64
C ILE A 122 19.17 25.94 -15.20
N TRP A 123 18.16 26.16 -14.35
CA TRP A 123 18.16 25.84 -12.93
C TRP A 123 16.92 25.02 -12.56
N ASP A 124 17.10 23.97 -11.75
CA ASP A 124 16.00 23.10 -11.33
C ASP A 124 15.20 23.71 -10.17
N VAL A 125 13.90 23.91 -10.38
CA VAL A 125 12.96 24.30 -9.32
C VAL A 125 12.44 23.03 -8.64
N ALA A 126 12.93 22.75 -7.42
CA ALA A 126 12.61 21.52 -6.70
C ALA A 126 11.18 21.50 -6.14
N PHE A 127 10.74 22.63 -5.60
CA PHE A 127 9.38 22.81 -5.11
C PHE A 127 9.05 24.30 -5.00
N VAL A 128 7.76 24.61 -4.89
CA VAL A 128 7.26 25.98 -4.75
C VAL A 128 6.35 26.00 -3.52
N LYS A 129 6.51 27.00 -2.65
CA LYS A 129 5.66 27.15 -1.46
C LYS A 129 4.93 28.46 -1.46
N ARG A 130 3.80 28.45 -0.77
CA ARG A 130 3.03 29.64 -0.50
C ARG A 130 3.46 30.25 0.83
N HIS A 131 3.93 31.49 0.81
CA HIS A 131 4.15 32.30 2.01
C HIS A 131 3.19 33.48 1.98
N GLY A 132 2.06 33.37 2.71
CA GLY A 132 0.98 34.34 2.65
C GLY A 132 0.38 34.43 1.23
N GLY A 133 0.50 35.59 0.61
CA GLY A 133 0.12 35.81 -0.78
C GLY A 133 1.30 35.73 -1.74
N ILE A 134 2.37 34.97 -1.49
CA ILE A 134 3.54 34.96 -2.40
C ILE A 134 3.93 33.52 -2.73
N ALA A 135 4.23 33.26 -4.00
CA ALA A 135 4.82 32.01 -4.46
C ALA A 135 6.35 32.12 -4.37
N VAL A 136 6.96 31.27 -3.55
CA VAL A 136 8.42 31.22 -3.35
C VAL A 136 8.95 29.95 -4.00
N HIS A 137 9.82 30.11 -4.98
CA HIS A 137 10.44 29.01 -5.72
C HIS A 137 11.73 28.58 -5.03
N TYR A 138 11.85 27.29 -4.70
CA TYR A 138 13.06 26.72 -4.11
C TYR A 138 13.87 26.06 -5.22
N VAL A 139 14.91 26.77 -5.67
CA VAL A 139 15.76 26.39 -6.79
C VAL A 139 17.01 25.70 -6.26
N LYS A 140 17.37 24.55 -6.85
CA LYS A 140 18.57 23.80 -6.45
C LYS A 140 19.82 24.61 -6.76
N VAL A 141 20.74 24.65 -5.80
CA VAL A 141 22.04 25.29 -5.96
C VAL A 141 22.95 24.38 -6.78
N LYS A 142 23.64 24.92 -7.79
CA LYS A 142 24.65 24.19 -8.58
C LYS A 142 25.96 24.11 -7.80
N GLU A 143 26.78 23.08 -8.08
CA GLU A 143 28.10 22.94 -7.44
C GLU A 143 28.96 24.20 -7.64
N GLY A 144 29.59 24.69 -6.57
CA GLY A 144 30.44 25.88 -6.58
C GLY A 144 29.71 27.23 -6.46
N VAL A 145 28.39 27.23 -6.26
CA VAL A 145 27.59 28.45 -6.04
C VAL A 145 27.35 28.65 -4.53
N ASP A 146 28.06 29.60 -3.94
CA ASP A 146 27.98 29.92 -2.51
C ASP A 146 27.18 31.20 -2.19
N ASP A 147 26.73 31.92 -3.22
CA ASP A 147 25.92 33.14 -3.13
C ASP A 147 24.98 33.27 -4.35
N VAL A 148 24.12 34.29 -4.36
CA VAL A 148 23.20 34.60 -5.47
C VAL A 148 24.00 34.91 -6.75
N PRO A 149 23.83 34.13 -7.84
CA PRO A 149 24.48 34.42 -9.11
C PRO A 149 24.01 35.76 -9.71
N ALA A 150 24.91 36.49 -10.38
CA ALA A 150 24.62 37.82 -10.97
C ALA A 150 23.45 37.82 -11.96
N HIS A 151 23.24 36.72 -12.68
CA HIS A 151 22.12 36.53 -13.61
C HIS A 151 20.79 36.18 -12.94
N LEU A 152 20.79 35.98 -11.62
CA LEU A 152 19.60 35.75 -10.79
C LEU A 152 19.37 36.88 -9.78
N GLU A 153 20.02 38.03 -9.96
CA GLU A 153 19.78 39.23 -9.16
C GLU A 153 18.39 39.84 -9.41
N VAL A 154 17.95 40.68 -8.48
CA VAL A 154 16.68 41.40 -8.56
C VAL A 154 16.62 42.24 -9.84
N GLY A 155 15.49 42.21 -10.54
CA GLY A 155 15.24 42.95 -11.78
C GLY A 155 15.64 42.21 -13.07
N ARG A 156 16.32 41.07 -12.98
CA ARG A 156 16.64 40.23 -14.16
C ARG A 156 15.39 39.52 -14.70
N LYS A 157 15.32 39.33 -16.02
CA LYS A 157 14.27 38.51 -16.62
C LYS A 157 14.68 37.04 -16.60
N VAL A 158 13.69 36.18 -16.41
CA VAL A 158 13.84 34.73 -16.41
C VAL A 158 12.65 34.10 -17.09
N GLU A 159 12.84 32.91 -17.68
CA GLU A 159 11.74 32.07 -18.13
C GLU A 159 11.51 30.95 -17.12
N LEU A 160 10.30 30.86 -16.58
CA LEU A 160 9.85 29.71 -15.79
C LEU A 160 9.14 28.74 -16.71
N THR A 161 9.48 27.45 -16.62
CA THR A 161 8.83 26.40 -17.41
C THR A 161 8.55 25.16 -16.57
N LEU A 162 7.44 24.48 -16.83
CA LEU A 162 7.13 23.18 -16.22
C LEU A 162 8.03 22.06 -16.76
N GLY A 163 8.64 22.23 -17.95
CA GLY A 163 9.30 21.14 -18.67
C GLY A 163 8.32 19.99 -19.01
N ASP A 164 8.84 18.83 -19.43
CA ASP A 164 8.00 17.67 -19.75
C ASP A 164 7.50 16.95 -18.49
N GLU A 165 8.40 16.68 -17.53
CA GLU A 165 8.04 15.99 -16.29
C GLU A 165 7.14 16.82 -15.38
N GLY A 166 7.43 18.12 -15.23
CA GLY A 166 6.55 19.02 -14.47
C GLY A 166 5.19 19.20 -15.14
N PHE A 167 5.11 19.17 -16.47
CA PHE A 167 3.83 19.23 -17.17
C PHE A 167 3.01 17.94 -17.00
N LYS A 168 3.64 16.76 -17.05
CA LYS A 168 2.97 15.49 -16.72
C LYS A 168 2.42 15.50 -15.30
N ARG A 169 3.19 16.00 -14.34
CA ARG A 169 2.76 16.19 -12.94
C ARG A 169 1.59 17.16 -12.82
N ARG A 170 1.66 18.33 -13.48
CA ARG A 170 0.58 19.31 -13.52
C ARG A 170 -0.71 18.69 -14.05
N LEU A 171 -0.63 17.96 -15.16
CA LEU A 171 -1.79 17.31 -15.77
C LEU A 171 -2.38 16.23 -14.87
N ASP A 172 -1.54 15.43 -14.22
CA ASP A 172 -1.96 14.44 -13.21
C ASP A 172 -2.72 15.10 -12.06
N HIS A 173 -2.15 16.14 -11.46
CA HIS A 173 -2.79 16.88 -10.36
C HIS A 173 -4.12 17.51 -10.78
N MET A 174 -4.16 18.20 -11.93
CA MET A 174 -5.39 18.79 -12.46
C MET A 174 -6.47 17.73 -12.70
N SER A 175 -6.08 16.57 -13.24
CA SER A 175 -7.01 15.46 -13.50
C SER A 175 -7.61 14.95 -12.20
N MET A 176 -6.77 14.62 -11.22
CA MET A 176 -7.26 14.06 -9.96
C MET A 176 -8.04 15.07 -9.12
N HIS A 177 -7.68 16.36 -9.15
CA HIS A 177 -8.40 17.40 -8.43
C HIS A 177 -9.77 17.66 -9.05
N THR A 178 -9.86 17.75 -10.39
CA THR A 178 -11.14 17.85 -11.10
C THR A 178 -12.02 16.61 -10.87
N ALA A 179 -11.41 15.42 -10.90
CA ALA A 179 -12.09 14.17 -10.60
C ALA A 179 -12.61 14.12 -9.15
N GLN A 180 -11.89 14.67 -8.18
CA GLN A 180 -12.35 14.76 -6.79
C GLN A 180 -13.60 15.63 -6.66
N HIS A 181 -13.63 16.79 -7.30
CA HIS A 181 -14.80 17.68 -7.31
C HIS A 181 -16.03 16.97 -7.92
N LEU A 182 -15.85 16.37 -9.10
CA LEU A 182 -16.87 15.59 -9.78
C LEU A 182 -17.40 14.46 -8.88
N LEU A 183 -16.50 13.64 -8.34
CA LEU A 183 -16.84 12.51 -7.47
C LEU A 183 -17.69 12.96 -6.30
N SER A 184 -17.21 13.98 -5.60
CA SER A 184 -17.84 14.45 -4.37
C SER A 184 -19.20 15.09 -4.66
N ALA A 185 -19.35 15.80 -5.80
CA ALA A 185 -20.63 16.34 -6.23
C ALA A 185 -21.63 15.24 -6.57
N VAL A 186 -21.20 14.19 -7.28
CA VAL A 186 -22.05 13.04 -7.61
C VAL A 186 -22.49 12.30 -6.35
N ILE A 187 -21.57 12.02 -5.42
CA ILE A 187 -21.91 11.32 -4.17
C ILE A 187 -22.90 12.15 -3.33
N GLU A 188 -22.63 13.46 -3.16
CA GLU A 188 -23.50 14.32 -2.36
C GLU A 188 -24.89 14.49 -2.99
N THR A 189 -24.98 14.63 -4.32
CA THR A 189 -26.27 14.81 -5.02
C THR A 189 -27.06 13.52 -5.19
N ARG A 190 -26.41 12.38 -5.40
CA ARG A 190 -27.09 11.10 -5.65
C ARG A 190 -27.35 10.30 -4.39
N LEU A 191 -26.48 10.41 -3.39
CA LEU A 191 -26.51 9.57 -2.19
C LEU A 191 -26.68 10.39 -0.90
N SER A 192 -26.67 11.72 -0.98
CA SER A 192 -26.74 12.61 0.20
C SER A 192 -25.65 12.32 1.25
N LEU A 193 -24.48 11.86 0.80
CA LEU A 193 -23.34 11.56 1.65
C LEU A 193 -22.29 12.67 1.54
N PRO A 194 -21.96 13.39 2.64
CA PRO A 194 -20.95 14.44 2.60
C PRO A 194 -19.54 13.85 2.47
N THR A 195 -18.66 14.57 1.76
CA THR A 195 -17.22 14.28 1.80
C THR A 195 -16.62 14.78 3.11
N LEU A 196 -15.98 13.89 3.88
CA LEU A 196 -15.38 14.22 5.18
C LEU A 196 -13.95 14.73 5.05
N ALA A 197 -13.15 14.03 4.24
CA ALA A 197 -11.78 14.39 3.92
C ALA A 197 -11.41 13.85 2.55
N TRP A 198 -10.31 14.32 1.98
CA TRP A 198 -9.81 13.82 0.71
C TRP A 198 -8.31 14.09 0.60
N SER A 199 -7.63 13.36 -0.31
CA SER A 199 -6.21 13.57 -0.55
C SER A 199 -5.79 13.17 -1.96
N LEU A 200 -4.99 14.05 -2.58
CA LEU A 200 -4.20 13.77 -3.76
C LEU A 200 -2.93 13.03 -3.35
N THR A 201 -2.92 11.71 -3.54
CA THR A 201 -1.76 10.87 -3.19
C THR A 201 -0.62 11.02 -4.21
N THR A 202 0.55 10.47 -3.91
CA THR A 202 1.68 10.46 -4.84
C THR A 202 1.41 9.57 -6.05
N TYR A 203 1.66 10.08 -7.25
CA TYR A 203 1.62 9.30 -8.49
C TYR A 203 2.53 8.05 -8.39
N PRO A 204 2.11 6.87 -8.86
CA PRO A 204 0.87 6.57 -9.60
C PRO A 204 -0.30 6.10 -8.70
N SER A 205 -0.21 6.27 -7.39
CA SER A 205 -1.20 5.71 -6.45
C SER A 205 -2.59 6.33 -6.64
N PRO A 206 -3.69 5.60 -6.37
CA PRO A 206 -5.03 6.17 -6.38
C PRO A 206 -5.20 7.29 -5.34
N SER A 207 -5.94 8.34 -5.69
CA SER A 207 -6.37 9.35 -4.71
C SER A 207 -7.61 8.87 -3.96
N TYR A 208 -8.00 9.52 -2.87
CA TYR A 208 -9.16 9.08 -2.09
C TYR A 208 -10.03 10.20 -1.56
N VAL A 209 -11.28 9.84 -1.27
CA VAL A 209 -12.22 10.59 -0.43
C VAL A 209 -12.62 9.72 0.76
N ASP A 210 -12.74 10.32 1.93
CA ASP A 210 -13.26 9.66 3.13
C ASP A 210 -14.74 10.01 3.27
N LEU A 211 -15.59 8.99 3.38
CA LEU A 211 -17.05 9.07 3.51
C LEU A 211 -17.50 8.59 4.88
N PRO A 212 -18.70 8.98 5.37
CA PRO A 212 -19.21 8.52 6.67
C PRO A 212 -19.40 7.00 6.80
N ARG A 213 -19.59 6.32 5.67
CA ARG A 213 -19.77 4.86 5.58
C ARG A 213 -19.23 4.35 4.25
N PRO A 214 -18.95 3.03 4.12
CA PRO A 214 -18.66 2.44 2.84
C PRO A 214 -19.86 2.54 1.88
N LEU A 215 -19.57 2.76 0.60
CA LEU A 215 -20.52 2.60 -0.50
C LEU A 215 -20.81 1.12 -0.74
N THR A 216 -22.06 0.79 -1.05
CA THR A 216 -22.42 -0.56 -1.55
C THR A 216 -21.91 -0.77 -2.98
N ALA A 217 -21.96 -2.00 -3.47
CA ALA A 217 -21.59 -2.31 -4.86
C ALA A 217 -22.45 -1.52 -5.86
N ASP A 218 -23.77 -1.47 -5.63
CA ASP A 218 -24.72 -0.75 -6.49
C ASP A 218 -24.49 0.78 -6.44
N GLU A 219 -24.22 1.34 -5.26
CA GLU A 219 -23.89 2.75 -5.10
C GLU A 219 -22.57 3.10 -5.81
N THR A 220 -21.57 2.22 -5.70
CA THR A 220 -20.28 2.38 -6.38
C THR A 220 -20.48 2.39 -7.89
N ALA A 221 -21.26 1.45 -8.43
CA ALA A 221 -21.59 1.40 -9.85
C ALA A 221 -22.36 2.66 -10.30
N LEU A 222 -23.40 3.06 -9.56
CA LEU A 222 -24.19 4.27 -9.86
C LEU A 222 -23.32 5.53 -9.92
N VAL A 223 -22.45 5.72 -8.93
CA VAL A 223 -21.55 6.89 -8.87
C VAL A 223 -20.55 6.86 -10.02
N GLN A 224 -19.95 5.70 -10.30
CA GLN A 224 -19.00 5.53 -11.39
C GLN A 224 -19.64 5.81 -12.76
N ASP A 225 -20.81 5.24 -13.02
CA ASP A 225 -21.54 5.41 -14.27
C ASP A 225 -22.00 6.85 -14.45
N THR A 226 -22.46 7.49 -13.37
CA THR A 226 -22.85 8.91 -13.39
C THR A 226 -21.64 9.82 -13.68
N ALA A 227 -20.50 9.57 -13.02
CA ALA A 227 -19.27 10.32 -13.26
C ALA A 227 -18.78 10.13 -14.71
N ASN A 228 -18.74 8.88 -15.20
CA ASN A 228 -18.36 8.59 -16.58
C ASN A 228 -19.31 9.20 -17.60
N ARG A 229 -20.63 9.25 -17.33
CA ARG A 229 -21.59 9.95 -18.18
C ARG A 229 -21.28 11.44 -18.26
N PHE A 230 -21.00 12.11 -17.14
CA PHE A 230 -20.62 13.53 -17.14
C PHE A 230 -19.27 13.79 -17.84
N VAL A 231 -18.32 12.86 -17.72
CA VAL A 231 -17.06 12.89 -18.47
C VAL A 231 -17.32 12.76 -19.97
N PHE A 232 -18.16 11.81 -20.38
CA PHE A 232 -18.53 11.59 -21.77
C PHE A 232 -19.28 12.77 -22.39
N GLU A 233 -20.18 13.40 -21.63
CA GLU A 233 -20.87 14.63 -22.03
C GLU A 233 -19.91 15.83 -22.17
N GLY A 234 -18.70 15.74 -21.62
CA GLY A 234 -17.68 16.78 -21.75
C GLY A 234 -18.06 18.08 -21.06
N ARG A 235 -18.77 18.01 -19.90
CA ARG A 235 -19.20 19.19 -19.13
C ARG A 235 -18.02 20.16 -18.96
N ARG A 236 -18.29 21.45 -19.19
CA ARG A 236 -17.25 22.49 -19.08
C ARG A 236 -16.92 22.74 -17.63
N VAL A 237 -15.67 23.11 -17.40
CA VAL A 237 -15.18 23.52 -16.10
C VAL A 237 -14.61 24.93 -16.27
N HIS A 238 -15.04 25.87 -15.43
CA HIS A 238 -14.55 27.24 -15.45
C HIS A 238 -14.34 27.76 -14.02
N ILE A 239 -13.60 28.85 -13.93
CA ILE A 239 -13.21 29.50 -12.69
C ILE A 239 -13.90 30.86 -12.62
N GLU A 240 -14.56 31.11 -11.50
CA GLU A 240 -15.19 32.38 -11.16
C GLU A 240 -14.41 33.06 -10.03
N VAL A 241 -14.19 34.36 -10.19
CA VAL A 241 -13.32 35.14 -9.30
C VAL A 241 -14.04 36.42 -8.88
N GLU A 242 -14.29 36.54 -7.58
CA GLU A 242 -15.09 37.59 -6.95
C GLU A 242 -14.32 38.26 -5.81
N GLU A 243 -14.46 39.56 -5.58
CA GLU A 243 -13.84 40.20 -4.41
C GLU A 243 -14.62 39.89 -3.14
N LEU A 244 -13.93 39.57 -2.04
CA LEU A 244 -14.57 39.60 -0.74
C LEU A 244 -14.93 41.04 -0.38
N ARG A 245 -16.23 41.31 -0.20
CA ARG A 245 -16.68 42.56 0.42
C ARG A 245 -16.27 42.57 1.89
N ALA A 246 -15.73 43.69 2.36
CA ALA A 246 -15.40 43.89 3.76
C ALA A 246 -16.63 43.60 4.65
N GLY A 247 -16.51 42.60 5.54
CA GLY A 247 -17.58 42.20 6.46
C GLY A 247 -18.12 40.77 6.28
N GLN A 248 -17.79 40.07 5.19
CA GLN A 248 -18.07 38.63 5.07
C GLN A 248 -16.96 37.82 5.77
N GLN A 249 -17.08 37.63 7.07
CA GLN A 249 -16.29 36.61 7.78
C GLN A 249 -16.86 35.23 7.45
N GLY A 250 -15.99 34.26 7.18
CA GLY A 250 -16.39 32.89 6.90
C GLY A 250 -17.27 32.31 8.02
N ILE A 251 -18.45 31.82 7.64
CA ILE A 251 -19.35 31.11 8.56
C ILE A 251 -18.71 29.75 8.85
N ASP A 252 -18.59 29.40 10.14
CA ASP A 252 -18.05 28.11 10.58
C ASP A 252 -18.87 26.97 9.95
N SER A 253 -18.19 25.95 9.43
CA SER A 253 -18.79 24.81 8.72
C SER A 253 -19.58 23.85 9.64
N GLY A 254 -20.24 24.38 10.68
CA GLY A 254 -21.03 23.65 11.66
C GLY A 254 -22.49 24.10 11.77
N GLU A 255 -22.88 25.24 11.19
CA GLU A 255 -24.27 25.72 11.19
C GLU A 255 -24.77 25.89 9.76
N ALA A 256 -25.02 24.77 9.08
CA ALA A 256 -25.84 24.76 7.87
C ALA A 256 -27.31 24.80 8.31
N ASP A 257 -27.97 25.91 7.98
CA ASP A 257 -29.42 26.08 8.06
C ASP A 257 -30.13 24.89 7.38
N THR A 258 -31.17 24.37 8.04
CA THR A 258 -31.94 23.16 7.70
C THR A 258 -32.85 23.32 6.47
N GLY A 259 -32.38 24.02 5.45
CA GLY A 259 -33.06 24.20 4.16
C GLY A 259 -32.65 23.13 3.15
N THR A 260 -33.61 22.65 2.37
CA THR A 260 -33.56 21.52 1.42
C THR A 260 -32.64 21.69 0.19
N GLY A 261 -31.59 22.50 0.28
CA GLY A 261 -30.55 22.67 -0.74
C GLY A 261 -29.29 21.89 -0.36
N SER A 262 -28.61 21.30 -1.35
CA SER A 262 -27.30 20.67 -1.14
C SER A 262 -26.35 21.68 -0.47
N ALA A 263 -25.62 21.27 0.58
CA ALA A 263 -24.66 22.10 1.33
C ALA A 263 -23.49 22.67 0.48
N ARG A 264 -23.49 22.44 -0.84
CA ARG A 264 -22.59 23.05 -1.83
C ARG A 264 -23.20 24.26 -2.54
N GLU A 265 -24.52 24.39 -2.62
CA GLU A 265 -25.16 25.57 -3.24
C GLU A 265 -25.03 26.82 -2.36
N LEU A 266 -24.95 26.65 -1.03
CA LEU A 266 -24.49 27.67 -0.10
C LEU A 266 -23.09 27.31 0.38
N GLY A 267 -22.09 27.97 -0.18
CA GLY A 267 -20.67 27.66 0.01
C GLY A 267 -20.30 27.38 1.47
N ARG A 268 -19.60 26.25 1.68
CA ARG A 268 -18.83 26.01 2.91
C ARG A 268 -17.97 27.24 3.15
N GLY A 269 -18.18 27.89 4.30
CA GLY A 269 -17.57 29.18 4.60
C GLY A 269 -16.05 29.18 4.53
N LEU A 270 -15.50 30.37 4.24
CA LEU A 270 -14.07 30.59 4.10
C LEU A 270 -13.30 30.24 5.39
N PRO A 271 -12.13 29.60 5.30
CA PRO A 271 -11.25 29.36 6.45
C PRO A 271 -10.89 30.65 7.21
N LYS A 272 -10.74 30.56 8.55
CA LYS A 272 -10.46 31.72 9.44
C LYS A 272 -9.10 32.41 9.17
N ASP A 273 -8.19 31.74 8.49
CA ASP A 273 -6.88 32.23 8.02
C ASP A 273 -6.96 33.00 6.69
N TYR A 274 -8.16 33.20 6.14
CA TYR A 274 -8.38 33.97 4.93
C TYR A 274 -8.37 35.48 5.23
N THR A 275 -7.19 36.09 5.21
CA THR A 275 -6.98 37.53 5.37
C THR A 275 -6.93 38.25 4.02
N GLY A 276 -7.96 39.06 3.72
CA GLY A 276 -8.00 39.99 2.59
C GLY A 276 -7.75 39.32 1.24
N GLY A 277 -8.79 39.00 0.47
CA GLY A 277 -8.63 38.06 -0.64
C GLY A 277 -9.75 38.05 -1.65
N VAL A 278 -9.44 37.59 -2.86
CA VAL A 278 -10.39 37.32 -3.93
C VAL A 278 -10.92 35.89 -3.80
N HIS A 279 -12.24 35.73 -3.74
CA HIS A 279 -12.94 34.47 -3.71
C HIS A 279 -12.83 33.74 -5.06
N ARG A 280 -12.19 32.58 -5.08
CA ARG A 280 -12.06 31.72 -6.27
C ARG A 280 -12.99 30.51 -6.16
N VAL A 281 -13.90 30.39 -7.11
CA VAL A 281 -14.87 29.30 -7.20
C VAL A 281 -14.61 28.51 -8.46
N VAL A 282 -14.56 27.19 -8.33
CA VAL A 282 -14.52 26.24 -9.45
C VAL A 282 -15.95 25.81 -9.74
N VAL A 283 -16.34 25.90 -11.01
CA VAL A 283 -17.67 25.53 -11.48
C VAL A 283 -17.52 24.41 -12.50
N ILE A 284 -18.28 23.34 -12.30
CA ILE A 284 -18.51 22.27 -13.27
C ILE A 284 -19.96 22.45 -13.74
N ASP A 285 -20.16 22.81 -15.01
CA ASP A 285 -21.45 23.22 -15.55
C ASP A 285 -22.56 22.19 -15.25
N GLY A 286 -23.54 22.59 -14.43
CA GLY A 286 -24.69 21.77 -14.05
C GLY A 286 -24.37 20.61 -13.10
N VAL A 287 -23.20 20.61 -12.46
CA VAL A 287 -22.75 19.54 -11.54
C VAL A 287 -22.26 20.08 -10.21
N ASP A 288 -21.34 21.05 -10.20
CA ASP A 288 -20.65 21.48 -8.98
C ASP A 288 -20.31 22.98 -9.02
N ARG A 289 -20.35 23.64 -7.86
CA ARG A 289 -19.87 25.02 -7.67
C ARG A 289 -19.25 25.12 -6.28
N ASN A 290 -17.93 25.15 -6.18
CA ASN A 290 -17.23 25.11 -4.89
C ASN A 290 -16.03 26.05 -4.81
N PRO A 291 -15.79 26.69 -3.64
CA PRO A 291 -14.58 27.46 -3.40
C PRO A 291 -13.37 26.52 -3.43
N CYS A 292 -12.43 26.78 -4.32
CA CYS A 292 -11.23 25.98 -4.44
C CYS A 292 -10.08 26.80 -5.02
N CYS A 293 -8.87 26.50 -4.57
CA CYS A 293 -7.64 27.19 -4.91
C CYS A 293 -6.73 26.37 -5.85
N GLY A 294 -7.07 25.11 -6.14
CA GLY A 294 -6.26 24.24 -6.99
C GLY A 294 -6.43 24.45 -8.49
N THR A 295 -5.61 23.77 -9.28
CA THR A 295 -5.69 23.81 -10.75
C THR A 295 -6.67 22.76 -11.27
N HIS A 296 -7.48 23.09 -12.27
CA HIS A 296 -8.50 22.20 -12.82
C HIS A 296 -8.41 22.10 -14.34
N LEU A 297 -8.84 20.96 -14.88
CA LEU A 297 -9.00 20.78 -16.33
C LEU A 297 -10.14 21.67 -16.84
N PRO A 298 -10.10 22.14 -18.10
CA PRO A 298 -11.15 23.00 -18.66
C PRO A 298 -12.43 22.27 -19.05
N THR A 299 -12.40 20.94 -19.10
CA THR A 299 -13.54 20.09 -19.43
C THR A 299 -13.39 18.72 -18.77
N LEU A 300 -14.51 18.12 -18.39
CA LEU A 300 -14.51 16.76 -17.85
C LEU A 300 -14.07 15.72 -18.87
N SER A 301 -14.21 15.95 -20.19
CA SER A 301 -13.78 14.97 -21.20
C SER A 301 -12.27 14.68 -21.14
N SER A 302 -11.48 15.62 -20.62
CA SER A 302 -10.04 15.47 -20.41
C SER A 302 -9.69 14.43 -19.33
N LEU A 303 -10.64 14.10 -18.46
CA LEU A 303 -10.51 13.00 -17.49
C LEU A 303 -10.50 11.63 -18.18
N GLN A 304 -11.08 11.53 -19.38
CA GLN A 304 -11.26 10.33 -20.20
C GLN A 304 -12.19 9.30 -19.56
N LEU A 305 -11.80 8.75 -18.42
CA LEU A 305 -12.54 7.75 -17.67
C LEU A 305 -12.43 8.01 -16.17
N PHE A 306 -13.37 7.45 -15.44
CA PHE A 306 -13.43 7.43 -13.99
C PHE A 306 -13.61 5.98 -13.51
N LEU A 307 -12.79 5.57 -12.54
CA LEU A 307 -12.79 4.20 -12.03
C LEU A 307 -12.60 4.16 -10.51
N PHE A 308 -13.41 3.37 -9.82
CA PHE A 308 -13.10 2.90 -8.48
C PHE A 308 -12.28 1.60 -8.59
N PRO A 309 -11.04 1.55 -8.07
CA PRO A 309 -10.30 0.31 -7.95
C PRO A 309 -11.01 -0.64 -6.98
N ALA A 310 -10.72 -1.94 -7.09
CA ALA A 310 -11.29 -2.94 -6.19
C ALA A 310 -11.04 -2.58 -4.71
N PRO A 311 -12.07 -2.65 -3.84
CA PRO A 311 -11.94 -2.25 -2.44
C PRO A 311 -10.97 -3.17 -1.69
N ALA A 312 -10.12 -2.59 -0.83
CA ALA A 312 -9.10 -3.35 -0.08
C ALA A 312 -9.68 -4.17 1.10
N SER A 313 -10.84 -3.77 1.64
CA SER A 313 -11.73 -4.50 2.56
C SER A 313 -12.67 -3.47 3.22
N SER A 314 -13.92 -3.84 3.48
CA SER A 314 -14.90 -2.96 4.13
C SER A 314 -14.88 -3.15 5.65
N SER A 315 -14.71 -2.07 6.41
CA SER A 315 -14.97 -2.01 7.85
C SER A 315 -16.21 -1.17 8.15
N SER A 316 -16.83 -1.36 9.31
CA SER A 316 -17.93 -0.51 9.79
C SER A 316 -17.35 0.78 10.37
N GLY A 317 -17.43 1.88 9.62
CA GLY A 317 -16.98 3.21 10.04
C GLY A 317 -16.75 4.15 8.85
N PRO A 318 -16.14 5.33 9.08
CA PRO A 318 -15.70 6.19 8.01
C PRO A 318 -14.82 5.41 7.03
N ALA A 319 -15.21 5.40 5.77
CA ALA A 319 -14.60 4.54 4.77
C ALA A 319 -13.85 5.38 3.74
N ARG A 320 -12.63 4.93 3.44
CA ARG A 320 -11.79 5.51 2.41
C ARG A 320 -12.13 4.91 1.05
N HIS A 321 -12.61 5.76 0.15
CA HIS A 321 -12.90 5.41 -1.23
C HIS A 321 -11.82 5.94 -2.14
N TYR A 322 -11.02 5.02 -2.67
CA TYR A 322 -10.01 5.33 -3.67
C TYR A 322 -10.66 5.54 -5.03
N PHE A 323 -10.13 6.45 -5.84
CA PHE A 323 -10.60 6.69 -7.20
C PHE A 323 -9.42 7.03 -8.12
N LEU A 324 -9.63 6.77 -9.40
CA LEU A 324 -8.66 6.95 -10.47
C LEU A 324 -9.31 7.66 -11.64
N SER A 325 -8.56 8.56 -12.27
CA SER A 325 -8.93 9.21 -13.52
C SER A 325 -7.68 9.67 -14.28
N GLY A 326 -7.84 10.05 -15.55
CA GLY A 326 -6.77 10.59 -16.38
C GLY A 326 -5.51 9.71 -16.41
N PRO A 327 -4.30 10.30 -16.28
CA PRO A 327 -3.04 9.57 -16.36
C PRO A 327 -2.92 8.38 -15.39
N ARG A 328 -3.41 8.51 -14.15
CA ARG A 328 -3.31 7.42 -13.15
C ARG A 328 -4.16 6.22 -13.53
N LEU A 329 -5.35 6.46 -14.09
CA LEU A 329 -6.23 5.39 -14.55
C LEU A 329 -5.59 4.63 -15.72
N LEU A 330 -5.00 5.34 -16.70
CA LEU A 330 -4.30 4.70 -17.80
C LEU A 330 -3.13 3.84 -17.31
N HIS A 331 -2.35 4.34 -16.37
CA HIS A 331 -1.27 3.58 -15.73
C HIS A 331 -1.80 2.34 -15.01
N TYR A 332 -2.91 2.47 -14.27
CA TYR A 332 -3.55 1.37 -13.55
C TYR A 332 -4.10 0.28 -14.47
N ILE A 333 -4.78 0.65 -15.56
CA ILE A 333 -5.29 -0.31 -16.55
C ILE A 333 -4.13 -1.03 -17.25
N GLY A 334 -3.10 -0.30 -17.68
CA GLY A 334 -1.93 -0.90 -18.32
C GLY A 334 -1.21 -1.89 -17.41
N THR A 335 -1.03 -1.54 -16.13
CA THR A 335 -0.44 -2.43 -15.13
C THR A 335 -1.31 -3.66 -14.88
N THR A 336 -2.63 -3.47 -14.72
CA THR A 336 -3.58 -4.58 -14.53
C THR A 336 -3.60 -5.52 -15.72
N GLN A 337 -3.57 -5.00 -16.95
CA GLN A 337 -3.53 -5.79 -18.17
C GLN A 337 -2.23 -6.61 -18.27
N LEU A 338 -1.08 -6.03 -17.94
CA LEU A 338 0.20 -6.75 -17.92
C LEU A 338 0.21 -7.87 -16.87
N LEU A 339 -0.33 -7.62 -15.67
CA LEU A 339 -0.43 -8.62 -14.62
C LEU A 339 -1.39 -9.76 -14.99
N LEU A 340 -2.53 -9.44 -15.59
CA LEU A 340 -3.48 -10.45 -16.08
C LEU A 340 -2.88 -11.29 -17.21
N ALA A 341 -2.21 -10.64 -18.18
CA ALA A 341 -1.54 -11.33 -19.28
C ALA A 341 -0.46 -12.28 -18.76
N ARG A 342 0.37 -11.83 -17.81
CA ARG A 342 1.39 -12.67 -17.18
C ARG A 342 0.78 -13.86 -16.46
N THR A 343 -0.27 -13.65 -15.67
CA THR A 343 -0.97 -14.74 -14.95
C THR A 343 -1.60 -15.74 -15.92
N SER A 344 -2.26 -15.26 -16.97
CA SER A 344 -2.88 -16.11 -18.00
C SER A 344 -1.83 -16.95 -18.74
N SER A 345 -0.65 -16.39 -19.02
CA SER A 345 0.47 -17.11 -19.63
C SER A 345 1.04 -18.19 -18.71
N LEU A 346 1.18 -17.92 -17.41
CA LEU A 346 1.62 -18.92 -16.43
C LEU A 346 0.67 -20.13 -16.37
N LEU A 347 -0.63 -19.88 -16.54
CA LEU A 347 -1.67 -20.89 -16.51
C LEU A 347 -1.99 -21.50 -17.88
N SER A 348 -1.37 -20.98 -18.94
CA SER A 348 -1.60 -21.36 -20.34
C SER A 348 -3.08 -21.28 -20.73
N CYS A 349 -3.78 -20.22 -20.35
CA CYS A 349 -5.20 -20.00 -20.63
C CYS A 349 -5.48 -18.58 -21.14
N GLY A 350 -6.72 -18.33 -21.59
CA GLY A 350 -7.16 -16.98 -21.92
C GLY A 350 -7.26 -16.08 -20.68
N ALA A 351 -7.21 -14.76 -20.88
CA ALA A 351 -7.35 -13.77 -19.81
C ALA A 351 -8.71 -13.89 -19.07
N VAL A 352 -9.79 -14.13 -19.82
CA VAL A 352 -11.15 -14.31 -19.27
C VAL A 352 -11.27 -15.59 -18.45
N GLU A 353 -10.57 -16.65 -18.84
CA GLU A 353 -10.57 -17.97 -18.19
C GLU A 353 -9.64 -18.05 -16.98
N THR A 354 -8.81 -17.03 -16.77
CA THR A 354 -7.78 -17.02 -15.74
C THR A 354 -8.34 -17.29 -14.33
N PRO A 355 -9.45 -16.66 -13.88
CA PRO A 355 -10.03 -16.96 -12.57
C PRO A 355 -10.45 -18.42 -12.41
N ASP A 356 -11.11 -19.00 -13.42
CA ASP A 356 -11.57 -20.38 -13.39
C ASP A 356 -10.39 -21.36 -13.40
N ARG A 357 -9.33 -21.04 -14.15
CA ARG A 357 -8.10 -21.83 -14.19
C ARG A 357 -7.35 -21.79 -12.85
N VAL A 358 -7.33 -20.64 -12.17
CA VAL A 358 -6.80 -20.53 -10.80
C VAL A 358 -7.62 -21.41 -9.85
N ALA A 359 -8.95 -21.34 -9.90
CA ALA A 359 -9.82 -22.15 -9.05
C ALA A 359 -9.57 -23.66 -9.25
N LEU A 360 -9.40 -24.10 -10.50
CA LEU A 360 -9.07 -25.48 -10.83
C LEU A 360 -7.71 -25.90 -10.25
N VAL A 361 -6.66 -25.08 -10.38
CA VAL A 361 -5.34 -25.37 -9.81
C VAL A 361 -5.41 -25.51 -8.29
N LEU A 362 -6.20 -24.67 -7.60
CA LEU A 362 -6.41 -24.77 -6.16
C LEU A 362 -7.15 -26.06 -5.77
N ASP A 363 -8.18 -26.45 -6.53
CA ASP A 363 -8.90 -27.71 -6.32
C ASP A 363 -8.01 -28.94 -6.56
N GLU A 364 -7.19 -28.92 -7.62
CA GLU A 364 -6.20 -29.96 -7.89
C GLU A 364 -5.13 -30.04 -6.79
N SER A 365 -4.68 -28.91 -6.24
CA SER A 365 -3.74 -28.89 -5.11
C SER A 365 -4.34 -29.61 -3.89
N LYS A 366 -5.59 -29.27 -3.53
CA LYS A 366 -6.30 -29.92 -2.42
C LYS A 366 -6.49 -31.42 -2.65
N LYS A 367 -6.82 -31.83 -3.88
CA LYS A 367 -6.95 -33.25 -4.26
C LYS A 367 -5.61 -33.99 -4.16
N ARG A 368 -4.51 -33.36 -4.59
CA ARG A 368 -3.16 -33.92 -4.47
C ARG A 368 -2.74 -34.06 -3.01
N GLU A 369 -2.96 -33.03 -2.19
CA GLU A 369 -2.72 -33.06 -0.74
C GLU A 369 -3.49 -34.21 -0.07
N LYS A 370 -4.80 -34.33 -0.37
CA LYS A 370 -5.60 -35.46 0.14
C LYS A 370 -5.06 -36.82 -0.32
N ARG A 371 -4.64 -36.95 -1.57
CA ARG A 371 -4.05 -38.20 -2.07
C ARG A 371 -2.73 -38.52 -1.36
N VAL A 372 -1.91 -37.52 -1.05
CA VAL A 372 -0.69 -37.69 -0.25
C VAL A 372 -1.04 -38.21 1.14
N GLU A 373 -2.02 -37.60 1.82
CA GLU A 373 -2.50 -38.06 3.14
C GLU A 373 -3.02 -39.51 3.11
N ASP A 374 -3.77 -39.89 2.07
CA ASP A 374 -4.29 -41.26 1.92
C ASP A 374 -3.15 -42.28 1.71
N VAL A 375 -2.17 -41.96 0.86
CA VAL A 375 -0.99 -42.81 0.62
C VAL A 375 -0.10 -42.89 1.88
N GLU A 376 0.06 -41.77 2.59
CA GLU A 376 0.74 -41.73 3.88
C GLU A 376 0.05 -42.62 4.92
N ARG A 377 -1.29 -42.64 4.94
CA ARG A 377 -2.03 -43.55 5.82
C ARG A 377 -1.82 -45.01 5.44
N GLU A 378 -1.89 -45.35 4.16
CA GLU A 378 -1.61 -46.71 3.65
C GLU A 378 -0.19 -47.17 3.99
N LEU A 379 0.80 -46.31 3.77
CA LEU A 379 2.20 -46.59 4.10
C LEU A 379 2.41 -46.71 5.61
N GLY A 380 1.78 -45.84 6.40
CA GLY A 380 1.79 -45.90 7.85
C GLY A 380 1.23 -47.22 8.38
N ASP A 381 0.13 -47.72 7.80
CA ASP A 381 -0.43 -49.03 8.13
C ASP A 381 0.55 -50.17 7.84
N ALA A 382 1.13 -50.19 6.63
CA ALA A 382 2.06 -51.21 6.21
C ALA A 382 3.33 -51.26 7.09
N LEU A 383 3.90 -50.09 7.40
CA LEU A 383 5.06 -49.98 8.30
C LEU A 383 4.71 -50.40 9.72
N GLY A 384 3.55 -49.98 10.24
CA GLY A 384 3.08 -50.38 11.56
C GLY A 384 2.90 -51.89 11.66
N ARG A 385 2.29 -52.52 10.67
CA ARG A 385 2.14 -53.98 10.60
C ARG A 385 3.48 -54.70 10.57
N HIS A 386 4.41 -54.24 9.73
CA HIS A 386 5.75 -54.82 9.65
C HIS A 386 6.49 -54.79 10.99
N LEU A 387 6.41 -53.67 11.72
CA LEU A 387 6.99 -53.54 13.06
C LEU A 387 6.31 -54.44 14.09
N ALA A 388 4.98 -54.61 13.99
CA ALA A 388 4.22 -55.52 14.85
C ALA A 388 4.62 -56.98 14.61
N ASP A 389 4.72 -57.40 13.34
CA ASP A 389 5.18 -58.73 12.95
C ASP A 389 6.61 -59.00 13.45
N GLU A 390 7.53 -58.04 13.31
CA GLU A 390 8.90 -58.12 13.83
C GLU A 390 8.93 -58.32 15.35
N MET A 391 8.10 -57.57 16.10
CA MET A 391 8.00 -57.71 17.55
C MET A 391 7.44 -59.09 17.95
N LEU A 392 6.41 -59.56 17.26
CA LEU A 392 5.78 -60.87 17.55
C LEU A 392 6.73 -62.02 17.23
N GLU A 393 7.51 -61.94 16.16
CA GLU A 393 8.58 -62.90 15.85
C GLU A 393 9.66 -62.90 16.94
N TRP A 394 10.08 -61.72 17.37
CA TRP A 394 11.06 -61.58 18.45
C TRP A 394 10.55 -62.20 19.76
N GLN A 395 9.28 -61.99 20.11
CA GLN A 395 8.65 -62.52 21.31
C GLN A 395 8.53 -64.06 21.26
N ARG A 396 8.30 -64.65 20.07
CA ARG A 396 8.28 -66.12 19.90
C ARG A 396 9.65 -66.76 20.08
N ASN A 397 10.71 -66.08 19.65
CA ASN A 397 12.07 -66.63 19.61
C ASN A 397 12.85 -66.47 20.93
N ARG A 398 12.38 -65.64 21.87
CA ARG A 398 13.01 -65.42 23.17
C ARG A 398 12.15 -65.97 24.30
N HIS A 399 12.73 -66.80 25.15
CA HIS A 399 12.12 -67.23 26.42
C HIS A 399 12.53 -66.25 27.53
N GLY A 400 11.63 -65.34 27.92
CA GLY A 400 11.82 -64.42 29.05
C GLY A 400 11.00 -63.13 28.95
N ASP A 401 10.90 -62.41 30.07
CA ASP A 401 10.16 -61.13 30.21
C ASP A 401 11.04 -59.93 29.80
N VAL A 402 11.61 -59.99 28.59
CA VAL A 402 12.52 -58.96 28.08
C VAL A 402 11.72 -57.96 27.24
N GLU A 403 12.02 -56.67 27.36
CA GLU A 403 11.42 -55.59 26.56
C GLU A 403 11.93 -55.63 25.11
N TRP A 404 11.02 -55.57 24.13
CA TRP A 404 11.38 -55.34 22.74
C TRP A 404 11.65 -53.85 22.50
N THR A 405 12.86 -53.51 22.06
CA THR A 405 13.25 -52.13 21.75
C THR A 405 13.61 -51.99 20.28
N LYS A 406 13.05 -50.97 19.63
CA LYS A 406 13.33 -50.68 18.21
C LYS A 406 13.43 -49.18 17.94
N TYR A 407 14.48 -48.79 17.22
CA TYR A 407 14.62 -47.46 16.65
C TYR A 407 14.41 -47.51 15.14
N VAL A 408 13.63 -46.57 14.62
CA VAL A 408 13.42 -46.37 13.18
C VAL A 408 13.58 -44.89 12.85
N GLY A 409 14.64 -44.56 12.11
CA GLY A 409 14.82 -43.25 11.52
C GLY A 409 14.28 -43.23 10.09
N ARG A 410 13.68 -42.11 9.69
CA ARG A 410 13.33 -41.84 8.29
C ARG A 410 13.74 -40.44 7.89
N THR A 411 13.93 -40.28 6.59
CA THR A 411 14.08 -38.98 5.95
C THR A 411 12.75 -38.54 5.38
N ASP A 412 12.29 -37.35 5.76
CA ASP A 412 10.99 -36.81 5.35
C ASP A 412 11.03 -35.28 5.30
N ASP A 413 10.75 -34.71 4.14
CA ASP A 413 10.67 -33.27 3.91
C ASP A 413 9.25 -32.72 4.08
N ALA A 414 8.28 -33.57 4.45
CA ALA A 414 6.91 -33.15 4.69
C ALA A 414 6.79 -32.19 5.88
N SER A 415 5.92 -31.19 5.75
CA SER A 415 5.64 -30.22 6.81
C SER A 415 4.96 -30.84 8.05
N SER A 416 4.36 -32.02 7.92
CA SER A 416 3.57 -32.72 8.92
C SER A 416 4.20 -34.05 9.37
N ALA A 417 5.53 -34.17 9.41
CA ALA A 417 6.22 -35.41 9.78
C ALA A 417 5.69 -36.09 11.08
N LEU A 418 5.22 -35.34 12.07
CA LEU A 418 4.63 -35.90 13.29
C LEU A 418 3.33 -36.70 13.03
N SER A 419 2.43 -36.24 12.16
CA SER A 419 1.17 -36.95 11.89
C SER A 419 1.44 -38.30 11.24
N PHE A 420 2.43 -38.37 10.37
CA PHE A 420 2.86 -39.62 9.76
C PHE A 420 3.46 -40.59 10.78
N LEU A 421 4.35 -40.12 11.67
CA LEU A 421 4.87 -40.96 12.76
C LEU A 421 3.74 -41.46 13.69
N GLN A 422 2.74 -40.62 13.96
CA GLN A 422 1.56 -40.99 14.74
C GLN A 422 0.70 -42.07 14.04
N SER A 423 0.61 -42.01 12.72
CA SER A 423 -0.04 -43.04 11.90
C SER A 423 0.66 -44.38 12.04
N ILE A 424 1.99 -44.43 11.86
CA ILE A 424 2.80 -45.66 12.06
C ILE A 424 2.61 -46.21 13.46
N ALA A 425 2.75 -45.36 14.48
CA ALA A 425 2.63 -45.76 15.87
C ALA A 425 1.25 -46.33 16.20
N SER A 426 0.19 -45.73 15.66
CA SER A 426 -1.18 -46.20 15.90
C SER A 426 -1.45 -47.51 15.16
N ALA A 427 -0.96 -47.66 13.93
CA ALA A 427 -1.04 -48.90 13.17
C ALA A 427 -0.27 -50.04 13.84
N PHE A 428 0.94 -49.79 14.33
CA PHE A 428 1.71 -50.76 15.11
C PHE A 428 0.91 -51.32 16.27
N VAL A 429 0.33 -50.46 17.11
CA VAL A 429 -0.49 -50.89 18.26
C VAL A 429 -1.75 -51.62 17.81
N ALA A 430 -2.38 -51.21 16.70
CA ALA A 430 -3.61 -51.82 16.20
C ALA A 430 -3.40 -53.24 15.63
N HIS A 431 -2.20 -53.54 15.10
CA HIS A 431 -1.85 -54.87 14.58
C HIS A 431 -1.33 -55.84 15.65
N LEU A 432 -1.17 -55.39 16.90
CA LEU A 432 -0.84 -56.29 18.01
C LEU A 432 -2.09 -57.08 18.45
N PRO A 433 -1.97 -58.39 18.69
CA PRO A 433 -3.08 -59.17 19.24
C PRO A 433 -3.44 -58.66 20.65
N PRO A 434 -4.71 -58.79 21.07
CA PRO A 434 -5.09 -58.46 22.44
C PRO A 434 -4.33 -59.35 23.42
N ALA A 435 -3.80 -58.77 24.49
CA ALA A 435 -3.10 -59.51 25.52
C ALA A 435 -4.05 -60.53 26.19
N THR A 436 -3.82 -61.82 25.96
CA THR A 436 -4.58 -62.91 26.59
C THR A 436 -3.77 -63.54 27.72
N GLY A 437 -4.27 -63.44 28.96
CA GLY A 437 -3.64 -64.06 30.14
C GLY A 437 -2.47 -63.27 30.72
N SER A 438 -1.41 -63.96 31.18
CA SER A 438 -0.23 -63.39 31.85
C SER A 438 0.86 -62.85 30.92
N ALA A 439 0.65 -62.88 29.60
CA ALA A 439 1.64 -62.43 28.61
C ALA A 439 1.28 -61.02 28.09
N SER A 440 1.73 -59.99 28.80
CA SER A 440 1.71 -58.60 28.31
C SER A 440 2.80 -58.38 27.27
N HIS A 441 2.50 -57.58 26.24
CA HIS A 441 3.51 -57.12 25.30
C HIS A 441 4.35 -56.02 25.97
N HIS A 442 5.64 -56.27 26.20
CA HIS A 442 6.58 -55.27 26.71
C HIS A 442 7.41 -54.70 25.56
N TYR A 443 7.23 -53.42 25.25
CA TYR A 443 7.92 -52.77 24.14
C TYR A 443 8.21 -51.29 24.36
N ALA A 444 9.25 -50.80 23.68
CA ALA A 444 9.49 -49.38 23.42
C ALA A 444 9.96 -49.18 21.96
N LEU A 445 9.24 -48.35 21.21
CA LEU A 445 9.49 -48.03 19.81
C LEU A 445 9.76 -46.53 19.66
N LEU A 446 10.95 -46.19 19.17
CA LEU A 446 11.37 -44.83 18.89
C LEU A 446 11.39 -44.57 17.38
N LEU A 447 10.57 -43.64 16.93
CA LEU A 447 10.47 -43.20 15.55
C LEU A 447 11.03 -41.78 15.42
N THR A 448 11.84 -41.53 14.40
CA THR A 448 12.35 -40.18 14.12
C THR A 448 12.21 -39.85 12.64
N SER A 449 12.01 -38.56 12.36
CA SER A 449 11.85 -38.05 11.00
C SER A 449 12.68 -36.78 10.83
N SER A 450 13.71 -36.84 10.00
CA SER A 450 14.61 -35.73 9.71
C SER A 450 14.52 -35.29 8.24
N PRO A 451 14.69 -34.01 7.91
CA PRO A 451 14.67 -33.56 6.52
C PRO A 451 15.90 -34.07 5.75
N SER A 452 15.77 -34.17 4.43
CA SER A 452 16.83 -34.64 3.53
C SER A 452 18.01 -33.66 3.48
N SER A 453 17.72 -32.37 3.51
CA SER A 453 18.72 -31.30 3.62
C SER A 453 18.74 -30.74 5.04
N GLN A 454 19.89 -30.90 5.71
CA GLN A 454 20.03 -30.54 7.11
C GLN A 454 21.00 -29.39 7.33
N THR A 455 20.55 -28.40 8.11
CA THR A 455 21.33 -27.27 8.58
C THR A 455 21.27 -27.22 10.11
N SER A 456 22.00 -26.29 10.74
CA SER A 456 21.89 -26.04 12.18
C SER A 456 20.49 -25.61 12.63
N ALA A 457 19.62 -25.17 11.70
CA ALA A 457 18.24 -24.80 11.96
C ALA A 457 17.23 -25.91 11.62
N SER A 458 17.67 -27.04 11.06
CA SER A 458 16.77 -28.14 10.69
C SER A 458 16.15 -28.77 11.93
N THR A 459 14.91 -29.22 11.80
CA THR A 459 14.16 -29.81 12.91
C THR A 459 13.87 -31.26 12.61
N THR A 460 14.32 -32.14 13.52
CA THR A 460 13.98 -33.57 13.50
C THR A 460 12.83 -33.81 14.47
N VAL A 461 11.77 -34.45 13.99
CA VAL A 461 10.64 -34.87 14.82
C VAL A 461 10.96 -36.22 15.44
N VAL A 462 10.65 -36.37 16.71
CA VAL A 462 10.87 -37.60 17.50
C VAL A 462 9.53 -38.03 18.09
N MET A 463 9.20 -39.31 17.96
CA MET A 463 8.03 -39.93 18.57
C MET A 463 8.43 -41.24 19.23
N LEU A 464 8.09 -41.38 20.51
CA LEU A 464 8.32 -42.58 21.30
C LEU A 464 6.97 -43.14 21.74
N ILE A 465 6.78 -44.44 21.54
CA ILE A 465 5.66 -45.19 22.11
C ILE A 465 6.19 -46.38 22.88
N GLY A 466 5.48 -46.82 23.92
CA GLY A 466 5.85 -48.01 24.67
C GLY A 466 4.65 -48.67 25.32
N SER A 467 4.85 -49.81 25.98
CA SER A 467 3.80 -50.51 26.72
C SER A 467 3.53 -49.90 28.10
N GLU A 468 4.50 -49.19 28.69
CA GLU A 468 4.45 -48.67 30.06
C GLU A 468 4.76 -47.16 30.14
N ASP A 469 3.92 -46.40 30.86
CA ASP A 469 4.06 -44.94 31.01
C ASP A 469 5.39 -44.54 31.69
N LYS A 470 5.76 -45.22 32.79
CA LYS A 470 6.99 -44.92 33.54
C LYS A 470 8.22 -45.08 32.64
N ARG A 471 8.26 -46.16 31.86
CA ARG A 471 9.34 -46.48 30.94
C ARG A 471 9.46 -45.47 29.80
N VAL A 472 8.34 -45.08 29.20
CA VAL A 472 8.29 -44.03 28.15
C VAL A 472 8.81 -42.70 28.70
N LYS A 473 8.48 -42.35 29.95
CA LYS A 473 8.98 -41.14 30.60
C LYS A 473 10.50 -41.19 30.83
N GLU A 474 11.01 -42.31 31.34
CA GLU A 474 12.45 -42.53 31.56
C GLU A 474 13.26 -42.38 30.27
N ILE A 475 12.84 -43.05 29.19
CA ILE A 475 13.49 -42.96 27.88
C ILE A 475 13.38 -41.51 27.35
N GLY A 476 12.23 -40.87 27.48
CA GLY A 476 12.03 -39.48 27.05
C GLY A 476 12.95 -38.48 27.78
N ASP A 477 13.20 -38.69 29.07
CA ASP A 477 14.11 -37.85 29.85
C ASP A 477 15.59 -38.14 29.53
N GLU A 478 15.96 -39.41 29.29
CA GLU A 478 17.31 -39.77 28.81
C GLU A 478 17.58 -39.19 27.41
N LEU A 479 16.60 -39.24 26.50
CA LEU A 479 16.72 -38.60 25.18
C LEU A 479 16.98 -37.09 25.30
N LYS A 480 16.29 -36.38 26.21
CA LYS A 480 16.55 -34.94 26.45
C LYS A 480 17.96 -34.69 27.01
N LYS A 481 18.47 -35.60 27.84
CA LYS A 481 19.82 -35.49 28.40
C LYS A 481 20.90 -35.68 27.33
N GLN A 482 20.71 -36.65 26.42
CA GLN A 482 21.60 -36.90 25.30
C GLN A 482 21.52 -35.79 24.24
N PHE A 483 20.31 -35.33 23.91
CA PHE A 483 20.06 -34.31 22.91
C PHE A 483 19.60 -33.00 23.57
N LYS A 484 20.56 -32.12 23.91
CA LYS A 484 20.27 -30.84 24.59
C LYS A 484 19.29 -29.92 23.85
N THR A 485 19.19 -30.06 22.53
CA THR A 485 18.27 -29.29 21.68
C THR A 485 16.90 -29.95 21.52
N LEU A 486 16.70 -31.15 22.05
CA LEU A 486 15.43 -31.87 22.03
C LEU A 486 14.47 -31.29 23.07
N LYS A 487 13.33 -30.79 22.59
CA LYS A 487 12.22 -30.34 23.43
C LYS A 487 10.99 -31.18 23.12
N GLY A 488 10.32 -31.67 24.15
CA GLY A 488 9.19 -32.58 23.97
C GLY A 488 8.57 -33.03 25.30
N GLY A 489 7.43 -33.70 25.18
CA GLY A 489 6.63 -34.19 26.29
C GLY A 489 5.72 -35.32 25.85
N GLY A 490 5.18 -36.03 26.84
CA GLY A 490 4.31 -37.18 26.63
C GLY A 490 3.25 -37.27 27.71
N ARG A 491 2.25 -38.12 27.46
CA ARG A 491 1.23 -38.51 28.43
C ARG A 491 0.95 -39.99 28.25
N GLY A 492 1.10 -40.77 29.31
CA GLY A 492 0.91 -42.22 29.22
C GLY A 492 1.98 -42.85 28.33
N VAL A 493 1.55 -43.86 27.59
CA VAL A 493 2.38 -44.68 26.68
C VAL A 493 2.91 -43.97 25.43
N ARG A 494 2.81 -42.63 25.33
CA ARG A 494 3.23 -41.86 24.15
C ARG A 494 3.99 -40.61 24.56
N TRP A 495 5.08 -40.35 23.86
CA TRP A 495 5.91 -39.15 24.00
C TRP A 495 6.30 -38.62 22.62
N SER A 496 6.37 -37.30 22.46
CA SER A 496 6.81 -36.67 21.20
C SER A 496 7.61 -35.41 21.46
N GLY A 497 8.51 -35.10 20.53
CA GLY A 497 9.40 -33.95 20.63
C GLY A 497 10.00 -33.52 19.31
N LYS A 498 10.74 -32.43 19.35
CA LYS A 498 11.47 -31.85 18.22
C LYS A 498 12.90 -31.55 18.66
N SER A 499 13.87 -32.06 17.92
CA SER A 499 15.29 -31.74 18.08
C SER A 499 15.71 -30.77 16.99
N VAL A 500 16.39 -29.69 17.36
CA VAL A 500 16.95 -28.72 16.41
C VAL A 500 18.43 -29.02 16.18
N GLY A 501 18.83 -29.05 14.92
CA GLY A 501 20.19 -29.32 14.46
C GLY A 501 20.24 -30.46 13.44
N VAL A 502 21.47 -30.90 13.17
CA VAL A 502 21.73 -32.01 12.25
C VAL A 502 21.55 -33.34 13.00
N TRP A 503 20.72 -34.22 12.44
CA TRP A 503 20.44 -35.58 12.86
C TRP A 503 20.93 -36.58 11.80
N LEU A 504 22.15 -37.07 11.98
CA LEU A 504 22.73 -38.11 11.15
C LEU A 504 22.34 -39.47 11.72
N GLU A 505 21.83 -40.36 10.87
CA GLU A 505 21.43 -41.71 11.26
C GLU A 505 22.60 -42.48 11.92
N GLU A 506 23.79 -42.35 11.37
CA GLU A 506 25.01 -43.00 11.87
C GLU A 506 25.53 -42.47 13.21
N ARG A 507 25.09 -41.28 13.66
CA ARG A 507 25.57 -40.64 14.90
C ARG A 507 24.41 -40.45 15.89
N GLU A 508 23.53 -39.49 15.62
CA GLU A 508 22.35 -39.23 16.44
C GLU A 508 21.42 -40.44 16.49
N GLY A 509 21.20 -41.12 15.36
CA GLY A 509 20.35 -42.30 15.31
C GLY A 509 20.88 -43.44 16.19
N LYS A 510 22.19 -43.71 16.18
CA LYS A 510 22.81 -44.69 17.08
C LYS A 510 22.70 -44.31 18.55
N ILE A 511 22.91 -43.03 18.88
CA ILE A 511 22.74 -42.53 20.27
C ILE A 511 21.29 -42.71 20.72
N ALA A 512 20.32 -42.41 19.86
CA ALA A 512 18.90 -42.58 20.14
C ALA A 512 18.53 -44.07 20.34
N ALA A 513 19.07 -44.97 19.52
CA ALA A 513 18.91 -46.41 19.67
C ALA A 513 19.53 -46.93 20.99
N LEU A 514 20.70 -46.41 21.39
CA LEU A 514 21.33 -46.76 22.66
C LEU A 514 20.53 -46.27 23.87
N ALA A 515 19.95 -45.07 23.81
CA ALA A 515 19.09 -44.55 24.87
C ALA A 515 17.84 -45.43 25.08
N LEU A 516 17.32 -46.03 24.02
CA LEU A 516 16.20 -46.96 24.07
C LEU A 516 16.57 -48.30 24.76
N ALA A 517 17.79 -48.79 24.56
CA ALA A 517 18.26 -50.08 25.06
C ALA A 517 18.80 -50.05 26.51
N GLN A 518 18.87 -48.88 27.17
CA GLN A 518 19.33 -48.80 28.55
C GLN A 518 18.32 -49.48 29.49
N PRO A 519 18.73 -50.42 30.36
CA PRO A 519 17.82 -51.04 31.31
C PRO A 519 17.23 -50.00 32.26
N SER A 520 15.98 -50.19 32.70
CA SER A 520 15.39 -49.35 33.76
C SER A 520 16.37 -49.29 34.92
N PRO A 521 16.73 -48.11 35.44
CA PRO A 521 17.36 -48.05 36.75
C PRO A 521 16.40 -48.75 37.71
N GLY A 522 16.86 -49.84 38.32
CA GLY A 522 16.07 -50.58 39.30
C GLY A 522 15.57 -49.64 40.42
N PRO A 523 14.51 -50.02 41.14
CA PRO A 523 13.94 -49.21 42.21
C PRO A 523 14.98 -48.75 43.24
#